data_AF-A0A1K0FHB9-F1
#
_entry.id   AF-A0A1K0FHB9-F1
#
_cell.length_a   1.000
_cell.length_b   1.000
_cell.length_c   1.000
_cell.angle_alpha   90.00
_cell.angle_beta   90.00
_cell.angle_gamma   90.00
#
_symmetry.space_group_name_H-M   'P 1'
#
loop_
_entity.id
_entity.type
_entity.pdbx_description
1 polymer ?
#
loop_
_entity_poly.entity_id
_entity_poly.type
_entity_poly.pdbx_seq_one_letter_code
_entity_poly.pdbx_strand_id
1 'polypeptide(L)'
;MTPRHSRAVRVFDFVTGYPLLVVAWIAGLSGFLAAVPALPPALRAVLMLLFILGGPGSAVLAWSRRPLPPSFVLAAVPVTGLALWIVLVTASVSIPWWQPRPLLSTVAFLTISIAQFAARHRVPGTEGVS
;
A
#
# COMPACT_ATOMS: atom_id res chain seq x y z
N MET A 1 2.75 -4.47 38.75
CA MET A 1 2.78 -3.16 38.03
C MET A 1 3.85 -3.29 36.95
N THR A 2 3.66 -3.23 35.63
CA THR A 2 2.53 -2.96 34.71
C THR A 2 2.81 -3.69 33.38
N PRO A 3 2.16 -4.82 33.06
CA PRO A 3 2.30 -5.49 31.75
C PRO A 3 1.12 -5.17 30.79
N ARG A 4 0.34 -4.11 31.03
CA ARG A 4 -0.83 -3.75 30.20
C ARG A 4 -0.45 -3.03 28.90
N HIS A 5 0.64 -2.26 28.87
CA HIS A 5 1.06 -1.55 27.66
C HIS A 5 1.52 -2.49 26.54
N SER A 6 2.22 -3.59 26.85
CA SER A 6 2.71 -4.54 25.83
C SER A 6 1.62 -5.40 25.17
N ARG A 7 0.41 -5.50 25.75
CA ARG A 7 -0.74 -6.15 25.10
C ARG A 7 -1.49 -5.20 24.19
N ALA A 8 -1.73 -3.96 24.63
CA ALA A 8 -2.45 -2.97 23.84
C ALA A 8 -1.72 -2.66 22.52
N VAL A 9 -0.39 -2.51 22.56
CA VAL A 9 0.44 -2.26 21.36
C VAL A 9 0.35 -3.41 20.35
N ARG A 10 0.42 -4.67 20.81
CA ARG A 10 0.32 -5.85 19.92
C ARG A 10 -1.07 -6.02 19.29
N VAL A 11 -2.13 -5.72 20.04
CA VAL A 11 -3.50 -5.78 19.50
C VAL A 11 -3.70 -4.68 18.46
N PHE A 12 -3.16 -3.47 18.68
CA PHE A 12 -3.21 -2.39 17.69
C PHE A 12 -2.42 -2.73 16.43
N ASP A 13 -1.20 -3.26 16.54
CA ASP A 13 -0.41 -3.72 15.38
C ASP A 13 -1.13 -4.81 14.58
N PHE A 14 -1.85 -5.71 15.26
CA PHE A 14 -2.68 -6.71 14.60
C PHE A 14 -3.85 -6.09 13.82
N VAL A 15 -4.53 -5.11 14.44
CA VAL A 15 -5.78 -4.52 13.93
C VAL A 15 -5.55 -3.50 12.82
N THR A 16 -4.43 -2.78 12.78
CA THR A 16 -4.16 -1.78 11.72
C THR A 16 -3.00 -2.18 10.80
N GLY A 17 -2.02 -2.93 11.30
CA GLY A 17 -0.82 -3.24 10.55
C GLY A 17 -1.03 -4.25 9.42
N TYR A 18 -1.59 -5.42 9.74
CA TYR A 18 -1.86 -6.49 8.77
C TYR A 18 -2.92 -6.13 7.72
N PRO A 19 -4.06 -5.48 8.04
CA PRO A 19 -5.04 -5.14 7.01
C PRO A 19 -4.48 -4.14 6.00
N LEU A 20 -3.62 -3.20 6.41
CA LEU A 20 -2.94 -2.31 5.47
C LEU A 20 -2.04 -3.05 4.48
N LEU A 21 -1.33 -4.09 4.93
CA LEU A 21 -0.52 -4.94 4.07
C LEU A 21 -1.39 -5.73 3.09
N VAL A 22 -2.51 -6.27 3.55
CA VAL A 22 -3.48 -6.99 2.70
C VAL A 22 -4.07 -6.05 1.64
N VAL A 23 -4.46 -4.83 2.03
CA VAL A 23 -4.95 -3.81 1.10
C VAL A 23 -3.88 -3.44 0.07
N ALA A 24 -2.62 -3.27 0.49
CA ALA A 24 -1.51 -2.97 -0.43
C ALA A 24 -1.30 -4.08 -1.45
N TRP A 25 -1.40 -5.34 -1.03
CA TRP A 25 -1.31 -6.51 -1.90
C TRP A 25 -2.45 -6.59 -2.91
N ILE A 26 -3.71 -6.49 -2.44
CA ILE A 26 -4.90 -6.56 -3.30
C ILE A 26 -4.89 -5.41 -4.32
N ALA A 27 -4.59 -4.20 -3.85
CA ALA A 27 -4.50 -3.03 -4.72
C ALA A 27 -3.33 -3.14 -5.70
N GLY A 28 -2.16 -3.62 -5.27
CA GLY A 28 -1.03 -3.87 -6.16
C GLY A 28 -1.35 -4.89 -7.26
N LEU A 29 -2.02 -5.99 -6.91
CA LEU A 29 -2.52 -6.97 -7.87
C LEU A 29 -3.55 -6.36 -8.83
N SER A 30 -4.48 -5.53 -8.33
CA SER A 30 -5.45 -4.84 -9.19
C SER A 30 -4.77 -3.88 -10.16
N GLY A 31 -3.71 -3.18 -9.74
CA GLY A 31 -2.89 -2.33 -10.61
C GLY A 31 -2.18 -3.12 -11.71
N PHE A 32 -1.67 -4.31 -11.39
CA PHE A 32 -1.04 -5.20 -12.37
C PHE A 32 -2.07 -5.74 -13.38
N LEU A 33 -3.24 -6.16 -12.89
CA LEU A 33 -4.35 -6.59 -13.75
C LEU A 33 -4.84 -5.44 -14.63
N ALA A 34 -4.97 -4.23 -14.12
CA ALA A 34 -5.40 -3.06 -14.89
C ALA A 34 -4.46 -2.72 -16.08
N ALA A 35 -3.19 -3.13 -16.01
CA ALA A 35 -2.23 -3.00 -17.11
C ALA A 35 -2.50 -3.97 -18.27
N VAL A 36 -3.28 -5.04 -18.05
CA VAL A 36 -3.61 -6.04 -19.08
C VAL A 36 -4.56 -5.44 -20.11
N PRO A 37 -4.18 -5.41 -21.41
CA PRO A 37 -4.96 -4.75 -22.45
C PRO A 37 -6.26 -5.50 -22.83
N ALA A 38 -6.35 -6.79 -22.52
CA ALA A 38 -7.49 -7.65 -22.88
C ALA A 38 -8.73 -7.47 -21.99
N LEU A 39 -8.66 -6.68 -20.92
CA LEU A 39 -9.77 -6.48 -19.99
C LEU A 39 -10.77 -5.43 -20.50
N PRO A 40 -12.08 -5.60 -20.21
CA PRO A 40 -13.10 -4.59 -20.49
C PRO A 40 -12.74 -3.21 -19.90
N PRO A 41 -13.04 -2.09 -20.61
CA PRO A 41 -12.68 -0.74 -20.16
C PRO A 41 -13.22 -0.39 -18.77
N ALA A 42 -14.47 -0.76 -18.49
CA ALA A 42 -15.11 -0.53 -17.19
C ALA A 42 -14.37 -1.27 -16.06
N LEU A 43 -13.98 -2.53 -16.29
CA LEU A 43 -13.26 -3.33 -15.30
C LEU A 43 -11.85 -2.76 -15.07
N ARG A 44 -11.16 -2.32 -16.12
CA ARG A 44 -9.85 -1.65 -15.98
C ARG A 44 -9.95 -0.35 -15.17
N ALA A 45 -10.99 0.45 -15.39
CA ALA A 45 -11.21 1.67 -14.62
C ALA A 45 -11.41 1.38 -13.12
N VAL A 46 -12.22 0.38 -12.79
CA VAL A 46 -12.44 -0.04 -11.39
C VAL A 46 -11.13 -0.54 -10.77
N LEU A 47 -10.37 -1.39 -11.47
CA LEU A 47 -9.10 -1.92 -10.99
C LEU A 47 -8.04 -0.82 -10.79
N MET A 48 -8.00 0.18 -11.68
CA MET A 48 -7.15 1.36 -11.51
C MET A 48 -7.58 2.20 -10.31
N LEU A 49 -8.88 2.41 -10.11
CA LEU A 49 -9.39 3.17 -8.97
C LEU A 49 -9.01 2.50 -7.65
N LEU A 50 -9.18 1.18 -7.56
CA LEU A 50 -8.75 0.37 -6.41
C LEU A 50 -7.24 0.49 -6.16
N PHE A 51 -6.44 0.49 -7.23
CA PHE A 51 -4.99 0.64 -7.12
C PHE A 51 -4.58 2.04 -6.64
N ILE A 52 -5.11 3.10 -7.25
CA ILE A 52 -4.75 4.48 -6.94
C ILE A 52 -5.16 4.86 -5.52
N LEU A 53 -6.38 4.48 -5.11
CA LEU A 53 -6.91 4.80 -3.79
C LEU A 53 -6.38 3.88 -2.70
N GLY A 54 -6.12 2.60 -3.01
CA GLY A 54 -5.76 1.60 -2.03
C GLY A 54 -4.27 1.29 -1.94
N GLY A 55 -3.52 1.33 -3.05
CA GLY A 55 -2.20 0.71 -3.15
C GLY A 55 -1.07 1.50 -2.52
N PRO A 56 -0.63 2.62 -3.14
CA PRO A 56 0.55 3.35 -2.68
C PRO A 56 0.38 3.88 -1.25
N GLY A 57 -0.81 4.39 -0.92
CA GLY A 57 -1.11 4.94 0.40
C GLY A 57 -1.06 3.90 1.50
N SER A 58 -1.62 2.70 1.28
CA SER A 58 -1.59 1.65 2.30
C SER A 58 -0.20 1.06 2.49
N ALA A 59 0.60 0.93 1.42
CA ALA A 59 2.00 0.48 1.50
C ALA A 59 2.87 1.44 2.32
N VAL A 60 2.73 2.76 2.11
CA VAL A 60 3.46 3.78 2.89
C VAL A 60 3.02 3.80 4.35
N LEU A 61 1.72 3.77 4.61
CA LEU A 61 1.19 3.78 5.98
C LEU A 61 1.51 2.49 6.73
N ALA A 62 1.61 1.35 6.04
CA ALA A 62 2.12 0.10 6.59
C ALA A 62 3.60 0.16 7.00
N TRP A 63 4.34 1.19 6.58
CA TRP A 63 5.72 1.40 7.01
C TRP A 63 5.85 2.33 8.22
N SER A 64 4.76 3.01 8.60
CA SER A 64 4.74 3.84 9.79
C SER A 64 4.93 2.98 11.05
N ARG A 65 5.89 3.36 11.89
CA ARG A 65 6.22 2.68 13.16
C ARG A 65 5.24 3.01 14.29
N ARG A 66 4.40 4.04 14.12
CA ARG A 66 3.37 4.41 15.09
C ARG A 66 2.03 3.87 14.62
N PRO A 67 1.31 3.09 15.47
CA PRO A 67 -0.05 2.68 15.15
C PRO A 67 -0.93 3.93 15.07
N LEU A 68 -1.48 4.18 13.88
CA LEU A 68 -2.42 5.26 13.64
C LEU A 68 -3.83 4.85 14.09
N PRO A 69 -4.67 5.80 14.56
CA PRO A 69 -6.08 5.52 14.81
C PRO A 69 -6.77 4.99 13.54
N PRO A 70 -7.63 3.95 13.63
CA PRO A 70 -8.28 3.35 12.46
C PRO A 70 -9.08 4.36 11.61
N SER A 71 -9.72 5.33 12.26
CA SER A 71 -10.45 6.43 11.59
C SER A 71 -9.53 7.29 10.73
N PHE A 72 -8.29 7.52 11.17
CA PHE A 72 -7.31 8.29 10.43
C PHE A 72 -6.78 7.52 9.22
N VAL A 73 -6.62 6.20 9.37
CA VAL A 73 -6.16 5.31 8.28
C VAL A 73 -7.14 5.32 7.10
N LEU A 74 -8.45 5.31 7.37
CA LEU A 74 -9.49 5.33 6.33
C LEU A 74 -9.41 6.55 5.42
N ALA A 75 -9.04 7.72 5.95
CA ALA A 75 -8.87 8.93 5.16
C ALA A 75 -7.45 9.06 4.59
N ALA A 76 -6.43 8.67 5.36
CA ALA A 76 -5.04 8.84 4.97
C ALA A 76 -4.65 7.95 3.77
N VAL A 77 -5.12 6.70 3.72
CA VAL A 77 -4.81 5.77 2.61
C VAL A 77 -5.18 6.35 1.24
N PRO A 78 -6.43 6.75 0.97
CA PRO A 78 -6.79 7.31 -0.33
C PRO A 78 -6.12 8.64 -0.62
N VAL A 79 -5.98 9.52 0.37
CA VAL A 79 -5.34 10.84 0.19
C VAL A 79 -3.87 10.68 -0.19
N THR A 80 -3.12 9.84 0.54
CA THR A 80 -1.71 9.57 0.24
C THR A 80 -1.55 8.84 -1.09
N GLY A 81 -2.40 7.86 -1.39
CA GLY A 81 -2.38 7.15 -2.66
C GLY A 81 -2.58 8.09 -3.86
N LEU A 82 -3.57 8.97 -3.77
CA LEU A 82 -3.91 9.92 -4.82
C LEU A 82 -2.82 11.00 -4.98
N ALA A 83 -2.28 11.52 -3.87
CA ALA A 83 -1.16 12.47 -3.91
C ALA A 83 0.08 11.87 -4.58
N LEU A 84 0.48 10.65 -4.21
CA LEU A 84 1.60 9.95 -4.84
C LEU A 84 1.37 9.72 -6.32
N TRP A 85 0.15 9.32 -6.70
CA TRP A 85 -0.19 9.09 -8.10
C TRP A 85 -0.16 10.38 -8.92
N ILE A 86 -0.69 11.49 -8.41
CA ILE A 86 -0.63 12.80 -9.08
C ILE A 86 0.83 13.21 -9.30
N VAL A 87 1.66 13.16 -8.25
CA VAL A 87 3.08 13.54 -8.35
C VAL A 87 3.79 12.68 -9.39
N LEU A 88 3.55 11.36 -9.35
CA LEU A 88 4.18 10.43 -10.27
C LEU A 88 3.75 10.65 -11.72
N VAL A 89 2.45 10.81 -11.97
CA VAL A 89 1.93 11.07 -13.33
C VAL A 89 2.47 12.40 -13.84
N THR A 90 2.46 13.45 -13.01
CA THR A 90 2.98 14.78 -13.37
C THR A 90 4.47 14.71 -13.73
N ALA A 91 5.28 14.04 -12.92
CA ALA A 91 6.69 13.81 -13.20
C ALA A 91 6.91 13.00 -14.48
N SER A 92 6.07 11.99 -14.71
CA SER A 92 6.21 11.06 -15.83
C SER A 92 5.78 11.67 -17.17
N VAL A 93 4.75 12.52 -17.19
CA VAL A 93 4.30 13.24 -18.41
C VAL A 93 5.36 14.21 -18.92
N SER A 94 6.30 14.61 -18.07
CA SER A 94 7.44 15.44 -18.46
C SER A 94 8.51 14.68 -19.27
N ILE A 95 8.35 13.36 -19.44
CA ILE A 95 9.27 12.48 -20.16
C ILE A 95 8.74 12.27 -21.60
N PRO A 96 9.55 12.53 -22.65
CA PRO A 96 9.09 12.48 -24.04
C PRO A 96 8.65 11.09 -24.54
N TRP A 97 9.06 10.02 -23.87
CA TRP A 97 8.73 8.63 -24.21
C TRP A 97 7.72 8.01 -23.25
N TRP A 98 6.93 8.84 -22.58
CA TRP A 98 6.02 8.37 -21.56
C TRP A 98 4.96 7.41 -22.12
N GLN A 99 4.79 6.29 -21.41
CA GLN A 99 3.71 5.35 -21.65
C GLN A 99 2.98 5.07 -20.34
N PRO A 100 1.63 5.11 -20.31
CA PRO A 100 0.86 4.92 -19.08
C PRO A 100 0.95 3.50 -18.53
N ARG A 101 1.06 2.49 -19.40
CA ARG A 101 1.03 1.08 -18.99
C ARG A 101 2.31 0.66 -18.24
N PRO A 102 3.53 0.92 -18.75
CA PRO A 102 4.75 0.61 -18.03
C PRO A 102 4.83 1.31 -16.67
N LEU A 103 4.35 2.56 -16.59
CA LEU A 103 4.28 3.29 -15.32
C LEU A 103 3.39 2.56 -14.32
N LEU A 104 2.16 2.21 -14.72
CA LEU A 104 1.21 1.50 -13.87
C LEU A 104 1.77 0.17 -13.36
N SER A 105 2.35 -0.65 -14.24
CA SER A 105 2.93 -1.95 -13.85
C SER A 105 4.13 -1.80 -12.92
N THR A 106 4.98 -0.79 -13.14
CA THR A 106 6.16 -0.55 -12.29
C THR A 106 5.73 -0.15 -10.89
N VAL A 107 4.74 0.73 -10.76
CA VAL A 107 4.26 1.20 -9.45
C VAL A 107 3.46 0.10 -8.74
N ALA A 108 2.69 -0.69 -9.48
CA ALA A 108 2.01 -1.87 -8.94
C ALA A 108 3.01 -2.87 -8.35
N PHE A 109 4.07 -3.18 -9.09
CA PHE A 109 5.16 -4.02 -8.62
C PHE A 109 5.88 -3.44 -7.40
N LEU A 110 6.17 -2.13 -7.41
CA LEU A 110 6.80 -1.43 -6.30
C LEU A 110 5.91 -1.49 -5.03
N THR A 111 4.60 -1.30 -5.19
CA THR A 111 3.63 -1.35 -4.09
C THR A 111 3.62 -2.73 -3.43
N ILE A 112 3.60 -3.81 -4.22
CA ILE A 112 3.69 -5.19 -3.72
C ILE A 112 5.04 -5.41 -3.03
N SER A 113 6.13 -4.95 -3.63
CA SER A 113 7.49 -5.12 -3.09
C SER A 113 7.66 -4.42 -1.74
N ILE A 114 7.16 -3.19 -1.61
CA ILE A 114 7.15 -2.42 -0.36
C ILE A 114 6.29 -3.13 0.69
N ALA A 115 5.10 -3.62 0.31
CA ALA A 115 4.24 -4.38 1.22
C ALA A 115 4.93 -5.66 1.72
N GLN A 116 5.62 -6.41 0.85
CA GLN A 116 6.40 -7.58 1.23
C GLN A 116 7.56 -7.22 2.17
N PHE A 117 8.29 -6.17 1.84
CA PHE A 117 9.39 -5.67 2.66
C PHE A 117 8.89 -5.26 4.05
N ALA A 118 7.82 -4.48 4.11
CA ALA A 118 7.17 -4.06 5.35
C ALA A 118 6.67 -5.27 6.18
N ALA A 119 6.12 -6.29 5.53
CA ALA A 119 5.69 -7.52 6.21
C ALA A 119 6.88 -8.27 6.85
N ARG A 120 8.01 -8.38 6.15
CA ARG A 120 9.22 -9.04 6.66
C ARG A 120 9.81 -8.32 7.87
N HIS A 121 9.79 -6.98 7.86
CA HIS A 121 10.31 -6.17 8.97
C HIS A 121 9.34 -5.99 10.15
N ARG A 122 8.11 -6.49 10.04
CA ARG A 122 7.11 -6.45 11.12
C ARG A 122 7.02 -7.73 11.95
N VAL A 123 7.71 -8.81 11.59
CA VAL A 123 7.74 -10.05 12.40
C VAL A 123 8.59 -9.81 13.66
N PRO A 124 7.99 -9.79 14.87
CA PRO A 124 8.75 -9.71 16.10
C PRO A 124 9.10 -11.13 16.56
N GLY A 125 10.38 -11.53 16.51
CA GLY A 125 10.82 -12.74 17.19
C GLY A 125 12.06 -13.46 16.66
N THR A 126 13.25 -12.91 16.94
CA THR A 126 14.45 -13.68 17.32
C THR A 126 15.35 -12.93 18.33
N GLU A 127 14.90 -11.84 18.96
CA GLU A 127 15.74 -11.04 19.88
C GLU A 127 15.53 -11.40 21.37
N GLY A 128 15.33 -12.68 21.70
CA GLY A 128 15.07 -13.08 23.09
C GLY A 128 15.22 -14.56 23.42
N VAL A 129 16.00 -15.30 22.64
CA VAL A 129 16.45 -16.66 23.02
C VAL A 129 17.97 -16.70 22.87
N SER A 130 18.65 -16.11 23.84
CA SER A 130 20.05 -16.40 24.18
C SER A 130 20.31 -15.92 25.59
#